data_AF-A0A7J9WQY8-F1
#
_entry.id   AF-A0A7J9WQY8-F1
#
_cell.length_a   1.000
_cell.length_b   1.000
_cell.length_c   1.000
_cell.angle_alpha   90.00
_cell.angle_beta   90.00
_cell.angle_gamma   90.00
#
_symmetry.space_group_name_H-M   'P 1'
#
loop_
_entity.id
_entity.type
_entity.pdbx_description
1 polymer ?
#
loop_
_entity_poly.entity_id
_entity_poly.type
_entity_poly.pdbx_seq_one_letter_code
_entity_poly.pdbx_strand_id
1 'polypeptide(L)'
;MTPERSGSSEPLLNVLDRRRLYERVLGGLATAAIGDALGAPTEACTRQEIAEHYGGLVRTLAAPGTDAPASGSHPGQITDDASQMLAFGRGPHRRRGRAAGHRLGSRPAPLAANLSAGPPGGTHHPRDA
;
A
#
# COMPACT_ATOMS: atom_id res chain seq x y z
N MET A 1 -4.53 -21.09 -60.97
CA MET A 1 -4.62 -19.63 -60.79
C MET A 1 -5.44 -19.36 -59.54
N THR A 2 -4.81 -19.44 -58.38
CA THR A 2 -5.40 -19.08 -57.08
C THR A 2 -5.01 -17.63 -56.78
N PRO A 3 -5.93 -16.77 -56.32
CA PRO A 3 -5.53 -15.44 -55.91
C PRO A 3 -4.80 -15.54 -54.56
N GLU A 4 -3.54 -15.13 -54.56
CA GLU A 4 -2.77 -14.78 -53.35
C GLU A 4 -3.54 -13.70 -52.57
N ARG A 5 -4.00 -14.03 -51.36
CA ARG A 5 -4.45 -13.02 -50.40
C ARG A 5 -3.22 -12.31 -49.86
N SER A 6 -2.88 -11.18 -50.48
CA SER A 6 -2.11 -10.09 -49.87
C SER A 6 -2.90 -9.54 -48.68
N GLY A 7 -2.84 -10.26 -47.55
CA GLY A 7 -3.33 -9.81 -46.27
C GLY A 7 -2.24 -9.01 -45.59
N SER A 8 -2.35 -7.68 -45.70
CA SER A 8 -1.70 -6.71 -44.83
C SER A 8 -1.59 -7.24 -43.40
N SER A 9 -0.37 -7.25 -42.86
CA SER A 9 -0.10 -7.47 -41.46
C SER A 9 -0.74 -6.35 -40.65
N GLU A 10 -2.02 -6.53 -40.31
CA GLU A 10 -2.71 -5.77 -39.28
C GLU A 10 -1.80 -5.77 -38.05
N PRO A 11 -1.35 -4.60 -37.54
CA PRO A 11 -0.61 -4.58 -36.30
C PRO A 11 -1.60 -4.98 -35.21
N LEU A 12 -1.55 -6.27 -34.84
CA LEU A 12 -2.19 -6.83 -33.66
C LEU A 12 -2.01 -5.83 -32.52
N LEU A 13 -3.12 -5.18 -32.18
CA LEU A 13 -3.25 -4.12 -31.18
C LEU A 13 -2.23 -4.29 -30.05
N ASN A 14 -1.19 -3.45 -30.03
CA ASN A 14 -0.34 -3.33 -28.86
C ASN A 14 -1.11 -2.47 -27.85
N VAL A 15 -2.08 -3.08 -27.16
CA VAL A 15 -3.15 -2.37 -26.41
C VAL A 15 -2.61 -1.46 -25.31
N LEU A 16 -1.38 -1.66 -24.83
CA LEU A 16 -0.69 -0.72 -23.94
C LEU A 16 0.81 -0.79 -24.21
N ASP A 17 1.42 0.33 -24.58
CA ASP A 17 2.87 0.44 -24.46
C ASP A 17 3.29 0.21 -22.98
N ARG A 18 4.52 -0.27 -22.76
CA ARG A 18 5.01 -0.63 -21.42
C ARG A 18 4.94 0.52 -20.43
N ARG A 19 5.11 1.76 -20.89
CA ARG A 19 5.05 2.94 -20.04
C ARG A 19 3.62 3.20 -19.60
N ARG A 20 2.65 3.14 -20.51
CA ARG A 20 1.22 3.29 -20.20
C ARG A 20 0.71 2.20 -19.28
N LEU A 21 1.16 0.95 -19.48
CA LEU A 21 0.85 -0.14 -18.56
C LEU A 21 1.42 0.13 -17.16
N TYR A 22 2.69 0.52 -17.09
CA TYR A 22 3.33 0.88 -15.83
C TYR A 22 2.60 2.00 -15.08
N GLU A 23 2.27 3.09 -15.78
CA GLU A 23 1.55 4.23 -15.19
C GLU A 23 0.17 3.81 -14.66
N ARG A 24 -0.53 2.93 -15.36
CA ARG A 24 -1.83 2.39 -14.90
C ARG A 24 -1.71 1.49 -13.68
N VAL A 25 -0.71 0.62 -13.65
CA VAL A 25 -0.46 -0.27 -12.50
C VAL A 25 -0.01 0.55 -11.29
N LEU A 26 0.94 1.47 -11.47
CA LEU A 26 1.42 2.35 -10.42
C LEU A 26 0.29 3.22 -9.88
N GLY A 27 -0.48 3.85 -10.77
CA GLY A 27 -1.63 4.67 -10.39
C GLY A 27 -2.65 3.88 -9.59
N GLY A 28 -3.02 2.68 -10.05
CA GLY A 28 -3.96 1.82 -9.34
C GLY A 28 -3.49 1.41 -7.94
N LEU A 29 -2.23 0.98 -7.82
CA LEU A 29 -1.66 0.60 -6.51
C LEU A 29 -1.55 1.81 -5.57
N ALA A 30 -1.14 2.97 -6.08
CA ALA A 30 -1.03 4.19 -5.29
C ALA A 30 -2.40 4.67 -4.80
N THR A 31 -3.40 4.70 -5.67
CA THR A 31 -4.76 5.12 -5.27
C THR A 31 -5.43 4.13 -4.34
N ALA A 32 -5.14 2.83 -4.48
CA ALA A 32 -5.62 1.81 -3.53
C ALA A 32 -5.03 2.04 -2.13
N ALA A 33 -3.71 2.29 -2.01
CA ALA A 33 -3.08 2.60 -0.73
C ALA A 33 -3.56 3.93 -0.11
N ILE A 34 -3.79 4.95 -0.95
CA ILE A 34 -4.37 6.23 -0.49
C ILE A 34 -5.81 6.04 -0.02
N GLY A 35 -6.61 5.26 -0.76
CA GLY A 35 -8.00 4.97 -0.41
C GLY A 35 -8.13 4.20 0.90
N ASP A 36 -7.27 3.21 1.11
CA ASP A 36 -7.13 2.49 2.37
C ASP A 36 -6.85 3.44 3.55
N ALA A 37 -5.78 4.24 3.46
CA ALA A 37 -5.42 5.19 4.52
C ALA A 37 -6.48 6.29 4.76
N LEU A 38 -7.20 6.71 3.72
CA LEU A 38 -8.31 7.67 3.84
C LEU A 38 -9.56 7.06 4.48
N GLY A 39 -9.79 5.75 4.26
CA GLY A 39 -10.94 5.02 4.76
C GLY A 39 -10.80 4.55 6.21
N ALA A 40 -9.57 4.27 6.66
CA ALA A 40 -9.28 3.75 7.99
C ALA A 40 -9.93 4.54 9.15
N PRO A 41 -9.96 5.89 9.14
CA PRO A 41 -10.62 6.66 10.21
C PRO A 41 -12.15 6.59 10.22
N THR A 42 -12.74 6.03 9.17
CA THR A 42 -14.20 5.86 9.00
C THR A 42 -14.65 4.41 9.00
N GLU A 43 -13.71 3.48 9.21
CA GLU A 43 -14.02 2.06 9.31
C GLU A 43 -14.97 1.83 10.49
N ALA A 44 -16.01 1.01 10.26
CA ALA A 44 -17.10 0.74 11.19
C ALA A 44 -18.00 1.94 11.55
N CYS A 45 -17.83 3.11 10.94
CA CYS A 45 -18.74 4.24 11.11
C CYS A 45 -19.93 4.18 10.12
N THR A 46 -21.08 4.66 10.56
CA THR A 46 -22.21 4.97 9.69
C THR A 46 -21.94 6.25 8.89
N ARG A 47 -22.65 6.42 7.75
CA ARG A 47 -22.55 7.64 6.95
C ARG A 47 -22.93 8.90 7.73
N GLN A 48 -23.86 8.79 8.69
CA GLN A 48 -24.27 9.91 9.53
C GLN A 48 -23.15 10.31 10.49
N GLU A 49 -22.54 9.35 11.20
CA GLU A 49 -21.40 9.62 12.09
C GLU A 49 -20.22 10.22 11.32
N ILE A 50 -19.94 9.73 10.11
CA ILE A 50 -18.91 10.32 9.24
C ILE A 50 -19.26 11.78 8.91
N ALA A 51 -20.50 12.06 8.51
CA ALA A 51 -20.91 13.42 8.17
C ALA A 51 -20.86 14.37 9.38
N GLU A 52 -21.26 13.90 10.55
CA GLU A 52 -21.23 14.66 11.81
C GLU A 52 -19.79 14.96 12.24
N HIS A 53 -18.88 13.98 12.14
CA HIS A 53 -17.50 14.13 12.59
C HIS A 53 -16.61 14.90 11.60
N TYR A 54 -16.78 14.67 10.29
CA TYR A 54 -15.92 15.22 9.24
C TYR A 54 -16.55 16.35 8.44
N GLY A 55 -17.80 16.75 8.74
CA GLY A 55 -18.51 17.79 8.00
C GLY A 55 -18.91 17.36 6.57
N GLY A 56 -19.08 16.05 6.35
CA GLY A 56 -19.45 15.47 5.06
C GLY A 56 -18.45 14.41 4.58
N LEU A 57 -18.08 14.45 3.29
CA LEU A 57 -17.10 13.52 2.73
C LEU A 57 -15.71 13.78 3.33
N VAL A 58 -15.01 12.70 3.68
CA VAL A 58 -13.61 12.77 4.14
C VAL A 58 -12.71 13.26 3.02
N ARG A 59 -11.90 14.27 3.31
CA ARG A 59 -10.99 14.91 2.32
C ARG A 59 -9.54 14.98 2.79
N THR A 60 -9.27 14.54 4.02
CA THR A 60 -7.97 14.64 4.67
C THR A 60 -7.59 13.30 5.26
N LEU A 61 -6.30 12.97 5.19
CA LEU A 61 -5.75 11.84 5.92
C LEU A 61 -5.80 12.19 7.42
N ALA A 62 -6.68 11.53 8.16
CA ALA A 62 -6.85 11.71 9.59
C ALA A 62 -6.31 10.48 10.34
N ALA A 63 -6.01 10.65 11.63
CA ALA A 63 -5.76 9.49 12.49
C ALA A 63 -7.09 8.80 12.80
N PRO A 64 -7.15 7.46 12.85
CA PRO A 64 -8.33 6.75 13.30
C PRO A 64 -8.66 7.06 14.76
N GLY A 65 -9.96 7.10 15.08
CA GLY A 65 -10.45 7.24 16.45
C GLY A 65 -10.06 6.04 17.33
N THR A 66 -10.22 6.20 18.64
CA THR A 66 -9.84 5.15 19.61
C THR A 66 -10.62 3.84 19.43
N ASP A 67 -11.83 3.94 18.91
CA ASP A 67 -12.76 2.81 18.72
C ASP A 67 -12.67 2.20 17.31
N ALA A 68 -11.86 2.79 16.42
CA ALA A 68 -11.65 2.28 15.08
C ALA A 68 -10.72 1.05 15.09
N PRO A 69 -10.87 0.09 14.17
CA PRO A 69 -9.97 -1.07 14.09
C PRO A 69 -8.50 -0.70 13.91
N ALA A 70 -8.22 0.38 13.18
CA ALA A 70 -6.88 0.94 12.97
C ALA A 70 -6.43 1.94 14.08
N SER A 71 -7.07 1.93 15.25
CA SER A 71 -6.73 2.79 16.39
C SER A 71 -5.24 2.80 16.73
N GLY A 72 -4.71 3.97 17.07
CA GLY A 72 -3.28 4.19 17.34
C GLY A 72 -2.41 4.42 16.10
N SER A 73 -2.98 4.33 14.90
CA SER A 73 -2.26 4.64 13.66
C SER A 73 -2.09 6.14 13.44
N HIS A 74 -1.03 6.54 12.72
CA HIS A 74 -0.81 7.92 12.32
C HIS A 74 -1.70 8.33 11.12
N PRO A 75 -1.96 9.63 10.93
CA PRO A 75 -2.63 10.11 9.74
C PRO A 75 -1.94 9.64 8.45
N GLY A 76 -2.69 8.97 7.56
CA GLY A 76 -2.15 8.47 6.29
C GLY A 76 -1.42 7.14 6.37
N GLN A 77 -1.39 6.50 7.54
CA GLN A 77 -0.86 5.15 7.69
C GLN A 77 -1.77 4.14 7.01
N ILE A 78 -1.19 3.26 6.20
CA ILE A 78 -1.89 2.16 5.53
C ILE A 78 -2.24 1.03 6.52
N THR A 79 -3.31 0.29 6.23
CA THR A 79 -3.80 -0.84 7.03
C THR A 79 -3.35 -2.19 6.45
N ASP A 80 -3.96 -3.29 6.93
CA ASP A 80 -3.69 -4.61 6.40
C ASP A 80 -4.13 -4.77 4.94
N ASP A 81 -5.18 -4.09 4.48
CA ASP A 81 -5.64 -4.11 3.09
C ASP A 81 -4.52 -3.75 2.10
N ALA A 82 -3.90 -2.58 2.28
CA ALA A 82 -2.83 -2.16 1.37
C ALA A 82 -1.50 -2.88 1.63
N SER A 83 -1.18 -3.22 2.88
CA SER A 83 0.07 -3.94 3.16
C SER A 83 0.07 -5.37 2.60
N GLN A 84 -1.07 -6.07 2.64
CA GLN A 84 -1.24 -7.38 2.01
C GLN A 84 -1.19 -7.26 0.49
N MET A 85 -1.87 -6.28 -0.11
CA MET A 85 -1.80 -6.00 -1.55
C MET A 85 -0.34 -5.79 -2.01
N LEU A 86 0.43 -4.98 -1.28
CA LEU A 86 1.84 -4.72 -1.59
C LEU A 86 2.71 -5.96 -1.37
N ALA A 87 2.45 -6.76 -0.33
CA ALA A 87 3.16 -8.00 -0.09
C ALA A 87 2.96 -9.01 -1.23
N PHE A 88 1.73 -9.14 -1.74
CA PHE A 88 1.45 -9.96 -2.92
C PHE A 88 2.16 -9.43 -4.17
N GLY A 89 2.15 -8.12 -4.39
CA GLY A 89 2.82 -7.49 -5.54
C GLY A 89 4.34 -7.69 -5.55
N ARG A 90 4.97 -7.82 -4.37
CA ARG A 90 6.42 -8.09 -4.23
C ARG A 90 6.79 -9.54 -4.57
N GLY A 91 5.82 -10.46 -4.56
CA GLY A 91 6.00 -11.89 -4.75
C GLY A 91 6.90 -12.54 -3.67
N PRO A 92 6.89 -13.87 -3.52
CA PRO A 92 7.92 -14.52 -2.73
C PRO A 92 9.28 -14.25 -3.39
N HIS A 93 10.17 -13.56 -2.68
CA HIS A 93 11.60 -13.59 -3.00
C HIS A 93 12.08 -15.05 -2.87
N ARG A 94 11.99 -15.81 -3.96
CA ARG A 94 12.57 -17.16 -4.00
C ARG A 94 14.08 -17.05 -4.03
N ARG A 95 14.70 -16.98 -2.85
CA ARG A 95 15.97 -17.66 -2.62
C ARG A 95 15.66 -18.99 -1.96
N ARG A 96 15.45 -20.02 -2.77
CA ARG A 96 15.61 -21.42 -2.32
C ARG A 96 16.74 -22.05 -3.13
N GLY A 97 17.97 -21.72 -2.72
CA GLY A 97 19.08 -22.65 -2.83
C GLY A 97 18.90 -23.74 -1.78
N ARG A 98 18.95 -24.99 -2.24
CA ARG A 98 18.96 -26.30 -1.57
C ARG A 98 18.82 -26.38 -0.03
N ALA A 99 17.90 -27.26 0.37
CA ALA A 99 17.62 -27.68 1.73
C ALA A 99 18.82 -28.24 2.48
N ALA A 100 18.92 -27.92 3.77
CA ALA A 100 19.53 -28.77 4.79
C ALA A 100 18.84 -28.54 6.15
N GLY A 101 18.19 -29.58 6.64
CA GLY A 101 18.13 -30.01 8.05
C GLY A 101 17.60 -29.07 9.15
N HIS A 102 16.46 -29.47 9.72
CA HIS A 102 16.06 -29.35 11.15
C HIS A 102 16.34 -28.05 11.93
N ARG A 103 15.27 -27.37 12.36
CA ARG A 103 14.86 -27.28 13.78
C ARG A 103 13.49 -26.61 13.92
N LEU A 104 12.71 -27.16 14.86
CA LEU A 104 11.41 -26.71 15.35
C LEU A 104 11.51 -25.32 16.02
N GLY A 105 10.46 -24.51 15.84
CA GLY A 105 9.95 -23.62 16.88
C GLY A 105 10.34 -22.15 16.80
N SER A 106 9.52 -21.34 16.13
CA SER A 106 9.21 -19.96 16.55
C SER A 106 8.09 -19.39 15.68
N ARG A 107 7.00 -18.91 16.32
CA ARG A 107 5.87 -18.21 15.68
C ARG A 107 6.39 -16.92 15.01
N PRO A 108 5.93 -16.53 13.82
CA PRO A 108 6.30 -15.24 13.24
C PRO A 108 5.63 -14.10 14.03
N ALA A 109 6.43 -13.15 14.51
CA ALA A 109 5.95 -11.86 15.02
C ALA A 109 5.44 -10.99 13.84
N PRO A 110 4.44 -10.13 14.06
CA PRO A 110 3.91 -9.26 13.00
C PRO A 110 5.00 -8.32 12.47
N LEU A 111 5.09 -8.23 11.14
CA LEU A 111 6.02 -7.36 10.41
C LEU A 111 5.51 -5.91 10.45
N ALA A 112 5.58 -5.28 11.61
CA ALA A 112 5.29 -3.86 11.81
C ALA A 112 6.37 -3.26 12.72
N ALA A 113 7.61 -3.24 12.26
CA ALA A 113 8.67 -2.47 12.90
C ALA A 113 9.75 -2.11 11.87
N ASN A 114 10.17 -0.85 11.90
CA ASN A 114 11.26 -0.23 11.13
C ASN A 114 10.96 0.28 9.72
N LEU A 115 10.22 1.39 9.65
CA LEU A 115 10.58 2.50 8.74
C LEU A 115 10.61 3.88 9.42
N SER A 116 10.68 3.94 10.75
CA SER A 116 10.93 5.19 11.48
C SER A 116 12.17 5.03 12.36
N ALA A 117 13.34 5.22 11.75
CA ALA A 117 14.57 5.51 12.48
C ALA A 117 15.12 6.83 11.93
N GLY A 118 14.58 7.94 12.43
CA GLY A 118 15.27 9.23 12.34
C GLY A 118 16.48 9.21 13.28
N PRO A 119 17.56 9.96 12.99
CA PRO A 119 18.74 9.98 13.83
C PRO A 119 18.40 10.54 15.23
N PRO A 120 19.07 10.09 16.31
CA PRO A 120 18.82 10.61 17.65
C PRO A 120 19.19 12.10 17.70
N GLY A 121 18.20 12.94 18.03
CA GLY A 121 18.38 14.37 18.24
C GLY A 121 19.32 14.63 19.42
N GLY A 122 20.39 15.38 19.17
CA GLY A 122 21.29 15.87 20.20
C GLY A 122 20.56 16.84 21.13
N THR A 123 20.77 16.67 22.44
CA THR A 123 20.30 17.58 23.47
C THR A 123 21.11 18.88 23.40
N HIS A 124 20.55 19.92 22.78
CA HIS A 124 21.04 21.28 22.96
C HIS A 124 20.52 21.82 24.29
N HIS A 125 21.38 21.82 25.31
CA HIS A 125 21.19 22.65 26.50
C HIS A 125 21.34 24.12 26.10
N PRO A 126 20.39 25.02 26.44
CA PRO A 126 20.65 26.45 26.39
C PRO A 126 21.58 26.81 27.55
N ARG A 127 22.79 27.27 27.24
CA ARG A 127 23.51 28.21 28.10
C ARG A 127 23.06 29.59 27.64
N ASP A 128 22.54 30.38 28.56
CA ASP A 128 22.82 31.82 28.70
C ASP A 128 21.95 32.44 29.81
N ALA A 129 22.62 32.81 30.90
CA ALA A 129 22.59 34.13 31.56
C ALA A 129 23.56 34.11 32.74
#